data_AF-A0A944SVL1-F1
#
_entry.id   AF-A0A944SVL1-F1
#
_cell.length_a   1.000
_cell.length_b   1.000
_cell.length_c   1.000
_cell.angle_alpha   90.00
_cell.angle_beta   90.00
_cell.angle_gamma   90.00
#
_symmetry.space_group_name_H-M   'P 1'
#
loop_
_entity.id
_entity.type
_entity.pdbx_description
1 polymer ?
#
loop_
_entity_poly.entity_id
_entity_poly.type
_entity_poly.pdbx_seq_one_letter_code
_entity_poly.pdbx_strand_id
1 'polypeptide(L)'
;MGKPLYLGWRDEFSQDGGFIIDEQHHGVLASINSLHYFLQQGHGLEALLPTAKIVLQYLQFHAKTEEGILRDAEYKDIEQFVEQAEQDVVAYKKACREAISYKDPQYLLTFLRGWWSRHLDDHKNFSAYLSD
;
A
#
# COMPACT_ATOMS: atom_id res chain seq x y z
N MET A 1 27.03 -3.62 5.39
CA MET A 1 26.07 -4.15 4.39
C MET A 1 24.70 -3.58 4.72
N GLY A 2 24.04 -2.90 3.78
CA GLY A 2 22.68 -2.40 3.98
C GLY A 2 21.70 -3.57 4.13
N LYS A 3 20.70 -3.47 5.01
CA LYS A 3 19.63 -4.46 5.07
C LYS A 3 18.78 -4.34 3.80
N PRO A 4 18.39 -5.45 3.15
CA PRO A 4 17.63 -5.39 1.91
C PRO A 4 16.24 -4.78 2.14
N LEU A 5 15.70 -4.12 1.12
CA LEU A 5 14.31 -3.65 1.12
C LEU A 5 13.37 -4.85 1.26
N TYR A 6 12.24 -4.65 1.94
CA TYR A 6 11.19 -5.65 2.05
C TYR A 6 10.45 -5.83 0.72
N LEU A 7 10.16 -4.70 0.06
CA LEU A 7 9.59 -4.62 -1.28
C LEU A 7 10.46 -3.68 -2.12
N GLY A 8 11.04 -4.19 -3.20
CA GLY A 8 11.79 -3.39 -4.16
C GLY A 8 10.92 -3.01 -5.36
N TRP A 9 11.15 -1.82 -5.91
CA TRP A 9 10.56 -1.42 -7.19
C TRP A 9 10.99 -2.35 -8.33
N ARG A 10 10.11 -2.51 -9.32
CA ARG A 10 10.37 -3.21 -10.58
C ARG A 10 9.70 -2.42 -11.69
N ASP A 11 10.31 -2.37 -12.87
CA ASP A 11 9.78 -1.62 -14.02
C ASP A 11 8.39 -2.10 -14.43
N GLU A 12 8.07 -3.37 -14.18
CA GLU A 12 6.75 -3.98 -14.36
C GLU A 12 5.62 -3.35 -13.52
N PHE A 13 5.95 -2.52 -12.52
CA PHE A 13 4.97 -1.84 -11.68
C PHE A 13 4.54 -0.50 -12.26
N SER A 14 5.26 0.02 -13.25
CA SER A 14 4.99 1.31 -13.87
C SER A 14 3.62 1.31 -14.56
N GLN A 15 2.88 2.40 -14.36
CA GLN A 15 1.62 2.66 -15.04
C GLN A 15 1.88 3.56 -16.26
N ASP A 16 1.80 2.97 -17.45
CA ASP A 16 1.99 3.70 -18.71
C ASP A 16 1.05 4.91 -18.81
N GLY A 17 1.61 6.12 -18.67
CA GLY A 17 0.87 7.38 -18.74
C GLY A 17 0.28 7.89 -17.43
N GLY A 18 0.51 7.22 -16.29
CA GLY A 18 0.10 7.65 -14.95
C GLY A 18 1.29 8.08 -14.10
N PHE A 19 1.90 9.22 -14.40
CA PHE A 19 3.16 9.63 -13.75
C PHE A 19 3.00 9.86 -12.25
N ILE A 20 1.89 10.49 -11.82
CA ILE A 20 1.61 10.66 -10.40
C ILE A 20 1.39 9.33 -9.67
N ILE A 21 0.88 8.32 -10.36
CA ILE A 21 0.61 7.00 -9.78
C ILE A 21 1.92 6.28 -9.47
N ASP A 22 2.89 6.30 -10.38
CA ASP A 22 4.22 5.72 -10.16
C ASP A 22 4.96 6.40 -8.99
N GLU A 23 4.90 7.73 -8.91
CA GLU A 23 5.46 8.48 -7.77
C GLU A 23 4.81 8.07 -6.44
N GLN A 24 3.49 7.87 -6.44
CA GLN A 24 2.79 7.39 -5.25
C GLN A 24 3.09 5.93 -4.94
N HIS A 25 3.25 5.05 -5.94
CA HIS A 25 3.71 3.68 -5.70
C HIS A 25 5.10 3.66 -5.04
N HIS A 26 6.02 4.51 -5.49
CA HIS A 26 7.31 4.70 -4.82
C HIS A 26 7.15 5.14 -3.36
N GLY A 27 6.23 6.08 -3.08
CA GLY A 27 5.90 6.50 -1.71
C GLY A 27 5.31 5.38 -0.84
N VAL A 28 4.43 4.54 -1.42
CA VAL A 28 3.90 3.34 -0.77
C VAL A 28 5.05 2.41 -0.38
N LEU A 29 5.92 2.05 -1.34
CA LEU A 29 7.06 1.18 -1.09
C LEU A 29 8.01 1.78 -0.04
N ALA A 30 8.29 3.08 -0.11
CA ALA A 30 9.15 3.77 0.85
C ALA A 30 8.58 3.71 2.28
N SER A 31 7.27 3.91 2.44
CA SER A 31 6.60 3.84 3.75
C SER A 31 6.67 2.42 4.34
N ILE A 32 6.42 1.38 3.53
CA ILE A 32 6.48 -0.02 3.95
C ILE A 32 7.92 -0.42 4.31
N ASN A 33 8.89 -0.02 3.50
CA ASN A 33 10.29 -0.32 3.75
C ASN A 33 10.83 0.41 4.98
N SER A 34 10.33 1.61 5.28
CA SER A 34 10.69 2.34 6.51
C SER A 34 10.19 1.60 7.75
N LEU A 35 8.94 1.11 7.74
CA LEU A 35 8.42 0.24 8.79
C LEU A 35 9.29 -1.00 8.97
N HIS A 36 9.59 -1.70 7.87
CA HIS A 36 10.44 -2.89 7.89
C HIS A 36 11.83 -2.61 8.48
N TYR A 37 12.47 -1.52 8.08
CA TYR A 37 13.79 -1.15 8.56
C TYR A 37 13.82 -1.03 10.09
N PHE A 38 12.85 -0.32 10.69
CA PHE A 38 12.80 -0.15 12.13
C PHE A 38 12.46 -1.45 12.88
N LEU A 39 11.59 -2.29 12.32
CA LEU A 39 11.33 -3.63 12.86
C LEU A 39 12.63 -4.47 12.89
N GLN A 40 13.44 -4.38 11.84
CA GLN A 40 14.75 -5.04 11.82
C GLN A 40 15.77 -4.47 12.81
N GLN A 41 15.57 -3.26 13.34
CA GLN A 41 16.41 -2.72 14.44
C GLN A 41 15.98 -3.24 15.82
N GLY A 42 14.96 -4.11 15.88
CA GLY A 42 14.46 -4.69 17.14
C GLY A 42 13.37 -3.86 17.80
N HIS A 43 12.87 -2.81 17.16
CA HIS A 43 11.70 -2.09 17.65
C HIS A 43 10.45 -2.95 17.47
N GLY A 44 9.68 -3.16 18.54
CA GLY A 44 8.36 -3.77 18.45
C GLY A 44 7.34 -2.87 17.75
N LEU A 45 6.29 -3.46 17.19
CA LEU A 45 5.28 -2.70 16.44
C LEU A 45 4.56 -1.64 17.29
N GLU A 46 4.39 -1.87 18.61
CA GLU A 46 3.80 -0.88 19.53
C GLU A 46 4.58 0.45 19.52
N ALA A 47 5.91 0.38 19.53
CA ALA A 47 6.77 1.56 19.44
C ALA A 47 6.74 2.21 18.05
N LEU A 48 6.33 1.46 17.02
CA LEU A 48 6.25 1.89 15.64
C LEU A 48 4.81 2.17 15.17
N LEU A 49 3.84 2.25 16.08
CA LEU A 49 2.46 2.64 15.74
C LEU A 49 2.39 3.95 14.93
N PRO A 50 3.21 4.99 15.20
CA PRO A 50 3.26 6.16 14.33
C PRO A 50 3.69 5.84 12.89
N THR A 51 4.67 4.95 12.72
CA THR A 51 5.14 4.51 11.38
C THR A 51 4.06 3.69 10.67
N ALA A 52 3.41 2.77 11.38
CA ALA A 52 2.27 2.03 10.84
C ALA A 52 1.09 2.97 10.48
N LYS A 53 0.89 4.06 11.21
CA LYS A 53 -0.11 5.08 10.85
C LYS A 53 0.27 5.82 9.57
N ILE A 54 1.55 6.17 9.38
CA ILE A 54 2.03 6.80 8.13
C ILE A 54 1.76 5.88 6.93
N VAL A 55 2.06 4.59 7.04
CA VAL A 55 1.76 3.62 5.97
C VAL A 55 0.27 3.65 5.64
N LEU A 56 -0.61 3.51 6.63
CA LEU A 56 -2.05 3.53 6.38
C LEU A 56 -2.53 4.83 5.73
N GLN A 57 -2.07 5.97 6.23
CA GLN A 57 -2.45 7.27 5.69
C GLN A 57 -2.00 7.42 4.23
N TYR A 58 -0.82 6.90 3.89
CA TYR A 58 -0.32 6.94 2.53
C TYR A 58 -1.11 6.01 1.59
N LEU A 59 -1.48 4.81 2.04
CA LEU A 59 -2.37 3.93 1.28
C LEU A 59 -3.73 4.57 0.99
N GLN A 60 -4.31 5.24 2.00
CA GLN A 60 -5.59 5.95 1.84
C GLN A 60 -5.47 7.16 0.91
N PHE A 61 -4.38 7.92 1.03
CA PHE A 61 -4.10 9.04 0.13
C PHE A 61 -3.97 8.56 -1.32
N HIS A 62 -3.20 7.48 -1.54
CA HIS A 62 -3.02 6.87 -2.85
C HIS A 62 -4.34 6.42 -3.48
N ALA A 63 -5.14 5.65 -2.74
CA ALA A 63 -6.45 5.19 -3.21
C ALA A 63 -7.40 6.38 -3.55
N LYS A 64 -7.29 7.51 -2.84
CA LYS A 64 -8.07 8.72 -3.16
C LYS A 64 -7.60 9.42 -4.43
N THR A 65 -6.31 9.38 -4.74
CA THR A 65 -5.81 9.87 -6.03
C THR A 65 -6.32 9.01 -7.17
N GLU A 66 -6.23 7.68 -7.06
CA GLU A 66 -6.77 6.76 -8.06
C GLU A 66 -8.29 6.93 -8.21
N GLU A 67 -9.04 7.01 -7.10
CA GLU A 67 -10.49 7.24 -7.15
C GLU A 67 -10.84 8.52 -7.92
N GLY A 68 -10.12 9.62 -7.70
CA GLY A 68 -10.34 10.88 -8.42
C GLY A 68 -10.16 10.72 -9.93
N ILE A 69 -9.03 10.15 -10.35
CA ILE A 69 -8.71 9.93 -11.76
C ILE A 69 -9.74 8.99 -12.41
N LEU A 70 -10.09 7.88 -11.74
CA LEU A 70 -11.05 6.90 -12.24
C LEU A 70 -12.47 7.47 -12.35
N ARG A 71 -12.89 8.34 -11.42
CA ARG A 71 -14.18 9.04 -11.50
C ARG A 71 -14.22 10.00 -12.68
N ASP A 72 -13.16 10.77 -12.90
CA ASP A 72 -13.06 11.71 -14.02
C ASP A 72 -13.03 10.98 -15.38
N ALA A 73 -12.47 9.76 -15.41
CA ALA A 73 -12.46 8.89 -16.58
C ALA A 73 -13.74 8.04 -16.76
N GLU A 74 -14.78 8.27 -15.94
CA GLU A 74 -16.05 7.53 -15.95
C GLU A 74 -15.87 6.00 -15.86
N TYR A 75 -14.92 5.54 -15.05
CA TYR A 75 -14.66 4.11 -14.86
C TYR A 75 -15.91 3.39 -14.32
N LYS A 76 -16.40 2.42 -15.08
CA LYS A 76 -17.69 1.74 -14.84
C LYS A 76 -17.76 0.99 -13.50
N ASP A 77 -16.63 0.52 -12.97
CA ASP A 77 -16.57 -0.31 -11.75
C ASP A 77 -16.06 0.50 -10.54
N ILE A 78 -16.19 1.83 -10.56
CA ILE A 78 -15.67 2.72 -9.51
C ILE A 78 -16.19 2.40 -8.11
N GLU A 79 -17.45 2.00 -7.98
CA GLU A 79 -18.03 1.68 -6.67
C GLU A 79 -17.40 0.40 -6.08
N GLN A 80 -17.04 -0.57 -6.92
CA GLN A 80 -16.30 -1.76 -6.48
C GLN A 80 -14.88 -1.39 -6.03
N PHE A 81 -14.21 -0.49 -6.75
CA PHE A 81 -12.89 0.02 -6.35
C PHE A 81 -12.93 0.71 -4.97
N VAL A 82 -13.92 1.59 -4.75
CA VAL A 82 -14.08 2.31 -3.48
C VAL A 82 -14.37 1.34 -2.34
N GLU A 83 -15.25 0.36 -2.55
CA GLU A 83 -15.54 -0.66 -1.53
C GLU A 83 -14.28 -1.47 -1.18
N GLN A 84 -13.50 -1.89 -2.19
CA GLN A 84 -12.26 -2.63 -1.96
C GLN A 84 -11.24 -1.82 -1.17
N ALA A 85 -11.07 -0.53 -1.47
CA ALA A 85 -10.18 0.37 -0.72
C ALA A 85 -10.61 0.52 0.75
N GLU A 86 -11.92 0.57 1.04
CA GLU A 86 -12.42 0.59 2.41
C GLU A 86 -12.17 -0.74 3.14
N GLN A 87 -12.35 -1.87 2.45
CA GLN A 87 -12.05 -3.19 2.99
C GLN A 87 -10.56 -3.36 3.32
N ASP A 88 -9.66 -2.82 2.48
CA ASP A 88 -8.22 -2.82 2.74
C ASP A 88 -7.84 -2.05 4.00
N VAL A 89 -8.50 -0.91 4.27
CA VAL A 89 -8.31 -0.17 5.53
C VAL A 89 -8.73 -1.00 6.74
N VAL A 90 -9.85 -1.73 6.65
CA VAL A 90 -10.32 -2.62 7.72
C VAL A 90 -9.34 -3.77 7.94
N ALA A 91 -8.89 -4.40 6.85
CA ALA A 91 -7.96 -5.51 6.88
C ALA A 91 -6.58 -5.08 7.42
N TYR A 92 -6.09 -3.90 7.04
CA TYR A 92 -4.86 -3.31 7.58
C TYR A 92 -4.95 -3.13 9.10
N LYS A 93 -6.04 -2.53 9.59
CA LYS A 93 -6.26 -2.33 11.03
C LYS A 93 -6.33 -3.67 11.78
N LYS A 94 -6.91 -4.70 11.15
CA LYS A 94 -6.93 -6.06 11.70
C LYS A 94 -5.52 -6.65 11.79
N ALA A 95 -4.73 -6.56 10.73
CA ALA A 95 -3.33 -7.03 10.71
C ALA A 95 -2.47 -6.32 11.76
N CYS A 96 -2.67 -5.01 11.97
CA CYS A 96 -2.03 -4.26 13.05
C CYS A 96 -2.40 -4.81 14.44
N ARG A 97 -3.69 -5.08 14.69
CA ARG A 97 -4.15 -5.66 15.96
C ARG A 97 -3.54 -7.04 16.21
N GLU A 98 -3.57 -7.90 15.20
CA GLU A 98 -2.98 -9.25 15.28
C GLU A 98 -1.48 -9.18 15.57
N ALA A 99 -0.75 -8.31 14.85
CA ALA A 99 0.66 -8.12 15.06
C ALA A 99 1.02 -7.68 16.49
N ILE A 100 0.20 -6.83 17.11
CA ILE A 100 0.37 -6.41 18.51
C ILE A 100 0.00 -7.54 19.47
N SER A 101 -1.19 -8.14 19.30
CA SER A 101 -1.69 -9.19 20.19
C SER A 101 -0.80 -10.43 20.22
N TYR A 102 -0.24 -10.82 19.08
CA TYR A 102 0.68 -11.95 18.97
C TYR A 102 2.15 -11.56 19.20
N LYS A 103 2.44 -10.27 19.39
CA LYS A 103 3.81 -9.72 19.48
C LYS A 103 4.68 -10.13 18.30
N ASP A 104 4.06 -10.25 17.13
CA ASP A 104 4.71 -10.66 15.89
C ASP A 104 4.42 -9.62 14.80
N PRO A 105 5.38 -8.72 14.50
CA PRO A 105 5.20 -7.71 13.47
C PRO A 105 5.08 -8.30 12.05
N GLN A 106 5.39 -9.58 11.86
CA GLN A 106 5.31 -10.25 10.58
C GLN A 106 3.88 -10.33 10.05
N TYR A 107 2.85 -10.32 10.91
CA TYR A 107 1.44 -10.27 10.48
C TYR A 107 1.17 -9.05 9.60
N LEU A 108 1.63 -7.87 10.01
CA LEU A 108 1.45 -6.63 9.25
C LEU A 108 2.31 -6.63 7.97
N LEU A 109 3.57 -7.07 8.04
CA LEU A 109 4.44 -7.14 6.88
C LEU A 109 3.93 -8.13 5.82
N THR A 110 3.40 -9.28 6.23
CA THR A 110 2.80 -10.27 5.33
C THR A 110 1.53 -9.72 4.68
N PHE A 111 0.67 -9.05 5.46
CA PHE A 111 -0.49 -8.33 4.93
C PHE A 111 -0.07 -7.32 3.85
N LEU A 112 0.90 -6.46 4.14
CA LEU A 112 1.37 -5.41 3.22
C LEU A 112 1.94 -5.97 1.92
N ARG A 113 2.73 -7.05 2.00
CA ARG A 113 3.24 -7.74 0.80
C ARG A 113 2.11 -8.32 -0.04
N GLY A 114 1.14 -8.96 0.61
CA GLY A 114 -0.02 -9.52 -0.07
C GLY A 114 -0.91 -8.44 -0.68
N TRP A 115 -1.15 -7.35 0.04
CA TRP A 115 -1.89 -6.19 -0.45
C TRP A 115 -1.22 -5.59 -1.68
N TRP A 116 0.09 -5.30 -1.62
CA TRP A 116 0.84 -4.75 -2.75
C TRP A 116 0.73 -5.64 -4.01
N SER A 117 0.84 -6.96 -3.83
CA SER A 117 0.71 -7.89 -4.95
C SER A 117 -0.69 -7.92 -5.56
N ARG A 118 -1.75 -7.80 -4.75
CA ARG A 118 -3.13 -7.75 -5.24
C ARG A 118 -3.42 -6.41 -5.92
N HIS A 119 -2.98 -5.32 -5.31
CA HIS A 119 -3.09 -3.96 -5.86
C HIS A 119 -2.54 -3.90 -7.28
N LEU A 120 -1.31 -4.38 -7.50
CA LEU A 120 -0.71 -4.45 -8.83
C LEU A 120 -1.47 -5.35 -9.83
N ASP A 121 -2.17 -6.37 -9.34
CA ASP A 121 -3.03 -7.21 -10.18
C ASP A 121 -4.32 -6.46 -10.55
N ASP A 122 -4.90 -5.72 -9.60
CA ASP A 122 -6.09 -4.88 -9.81
C ASP A 122 -5.84 -3.80 -10.86
N HIS A 123 -4.63 -3.20 -10.86
CA HIS A 123 -4.20 -2.24 -11.88
C HIS A 123 -4.42 -2.75 -13.30
N LYS A 124 -4.24 -4.05 -13.58
CA LYS A 124 -4.52 -4.63 -14.92
C LYS A 124 -5.94 -4.37 -15.43
N ASN A 125 -6.89 -4.11 -14.53
CA ASN A 125 -8.28 -3.84 -14.86
C ASN A 125 -8.56 -2.36 -15.18
N PHE A 126 -7.74 -1.43 -14.68
CA PHE A 126 -8.03 -0.01 -14.73
C PHE A 126 -6.85 0.90 -15.12
N SER A 127 -5.63 0.39 -15.37
CA SER A 127 -4.46 1.19 -15.79
C SER A 127 -4.75 2.07 -17.00
N ALA A 128 -5.56 1.60 -17.95
CA ALA A 128 -5.95 2.35 -19.15
C ALA A 128 -6.74 3.64 -18.85
N TYR A 129 -7.26 3.78 -17.63
CA TYR A 129 -8.01 4.94 -17.14
C TYR A 129 -7.16 5.85 -16.24
N LEU A 130 -5.94 5.44 -15.87
CA LEU A 130 -5.08 6.18 -14.91
C LEU A 130 -4.17 7.23 -15.55
N SER A 131 -4.43 7.62 -16.79
CA SER A 131 -3.64 8.65 -17.47
C SER A 131 -3.92 10.02 -16.86
N ASP A 132 -2.87 10.74 -16.47
CA ASP A 132 -2.91 12.09 -15.89
C ASP A 132 -2.51 13.21 -16.86
#